data_AF-A0A5C0VIP9-F1
#
_entry.id   AF-A0A5C0VIP9-F1
#
_cell.length_a   1.000
_cell.length_b   1.000
_cell.length_c   1.000
_cell.angle_alpha   90.00
_cell.angle_beta   90.00
_cell.angle_gamma   90.00
#
_symmetry.space_group_name_H-M   'P 1'
#
loop_
_entity.id
_entity.type
_entity.pdbx_description
1 polymer ?
#
loop_
_entity_poly.entity_id
_entity_poly.type
_entity_poly.pdbx_seq_one_letter_code
_entity_poly.pdbx_strand_id
1 'polypeptide(L)'
;MAFFNQLKKENKVLYYGILIFMFFTLLANSLRLEIVPFFVFKMYSYPLPTTKEVPFYVLEYNNKEFNVPEIWNHHKRMLFYYSIEHQQDIQKNNGYDKFQTRLKSYFSNIAFLKEHSLYPYQYQKHTDYAQWLSSYLEEVTKEKIKYIKIFKVVVVFDKYKIKVKNRKQIIEYVNRRN
;
A
#
# COMPACT_ATOMS: atom_id res chain seq x y z
N MET A 1 -20.90 10.83 -28.20
CA MET A 1 -21.42 12.21 -28.03
C MET A 1 -22.94 12.28 -27.81
N ALA A 2 -23.74 11.38 -28.40
CA ALA A 2 -25.20 11.37 -28.24
C ALA A 2 -25.68 11.36 -26.77
N PHE A 3 -25.05 10.55 -25.92
CA PHE A 3 -25.38 10.43 -24.50
C PHE A 3 -25.27 11.76 -23.72
N PHE A 4 -24.17 12.50 -23.87
CA PHE A 4 -23.97 13.77 -23.16
C PHE A 4 -24.94 14.87 -23.62
N ASN A 5 -25.28 14.88 -24.91
CA ASN A 5 -26.27 15.82 -25.43
C ASN A 5 -27.69 15.50 -24.93
N GLN A 6 -28.02 14.22 -24.77
CA GLN A 6 -29.29 13.78 -24.20
C GLN A 6 -29.37 14.10 -22.70
N LEU A 7 -28.30 13.79 -21.95
CA LEU A 7 -28.20 14.11 -20.53
C LEU A 7 -28.29 15.62 -20.26
N LYS A 8 -27.68 16.46 -21.11
CA LYS A 8 -27.79 17.92 -21.00
C LYS A 8 -29.23 18.42 -21.16
N LYS A 9 -30.02 17.76 -22.00
CA LYS A 9 -31.43 18.11 -22.22
C LYS A 9 -32.31 17.68 -21.05
N GLU A 10 -32.06 16.51 -20.49
CA GLU A 10 -32.87 15.95 -19.39
C GLU A 10 -32.50 16.53 -18.02
N ASN A 11 -31.21 16.66 -17.70
CA ASN A 11 -30.77 17.18 -16.40
C ASN A 11 -29.44 17.95 -16.51
N LYS A 12 -29.55 19.28 -16.60
CA LYS A 12 -28.40 20.19 -16.70
C LYS A 12 -27.48 20.13 -15.48
N VAL A 13 -28.02 19.95 -14.27
CA VAL A 13 -27.23 19.91 -13.04
C VAL A 13 -26.34 18.67 -13.03
N LEU A 14 -26.90 17.50 -13.34
CA LEU A 14 -26.15 16.25 -13.43
C LEU A 14 -25.10 16.30 -14.56
N TYR A 15 -25.46 16.88 -15.70
CA TYR A 15 -24.53 17.09 -16.82
C TYR A 15 -23.29 17.90 -16.40
N TYR A 16 -23.49 19.06 -15.76
CA TYR A 16 -22.36 19.88 -15.28
C TYR A 16 -21.60 19.19 -14.15
N GLY A 17 -22.29 18.47 -13.26
CA GLY A 17 -21.65 17.68 -12.21
C GLY A 17 -20.67 16.65 -12.77
N ILE A 18 -21.08 15.91 -13.80
CA ILE A 18 -20.22 14.91 -14.47
C ILE A 18 -19.05 15.59 -15.21
N LEU A 19 -19.27 16.71 -15.89
CA LEU A 19 -18.19 17.46 -16.54
C LEU A 19 -17.14 17.95 -15.54
N ILE A 20 -17.59 18.55 -14.43
CA ILE A 20 -16.73 19.03 -13.35
C ILE A 20 -15.94 17.86 -12.76
N PHE A 21 -16.61 16.74 -12.52
CA PHE A 21 -15.99 15.53 -12.02
C PHE A 21 -14.95 14.94 -12.99
N MET A 22 -15.23 14.85 -14.28
CA MET A 22 -14.26 14.42 -15.30
C MET A 22 -13.06 15.37 -15.35
N PHE A 23 -13.30 16.68 -15.30
CA PHE A 23 -12.24 17.69 -15.29
C PHE A 23 -11.32 17.52 -14.07
N PHE A 24 -11.89 17.43 -12.86
CA PHE A 24 -11.10 17.20 -11.64
C PHE A 24 -10.37 15.86 -11.67
N THR A 25 -10.96 14.82 -12.25
CA THR A 25 -10.31 13.52 -12.40
C THR A 25 -9.09 13.60 -13.33
N LEU A 26 -9.21 14.26 -14.48
CA LEU A 26 -8.10 14.47 -15.41
C LEU A 26 -7.00 15.34 -14.79
N LEU A 27 -7.39 16.42 -14.10
CA LEU A 27 -6.47 17.32 -13.40
C LEU A 27 -5.70 16.57 -12.30
N ALA A 28 -6.39 15.81 -11.45
CA ALA A 28 -5.78 15.03 -10.39
C ALA A 28 -4.84 13.93 -10.93
N ASN A 29 -5.22 13.27 -12.02
CA ASN A 29 -4.37 12.30 -12.70
C ASN A 29 -3.11 12.94 -13.29
N SER A 30 -3.23 14.13 -13.89
CA SER A 30 -2.09 14.90 -14.41
C SER A 30 -1.14 15.32 -13.29
N LEU A 31 -1.67 15.72 -12.14
CA LEU A 31 -0.90 16.06 -10.93
C LEU A 31 -0.40 14.81 -10.17
N ARG A 32 -0.73 13.60 -10.63
CA ARG A 32 -0.41 12.33 -9.97
C ARG A 32 -0.82 12.31 -8.49
N LEU A 33 -1.97 12.89 -8.18
CA LEU A 33 -2.53 12.89 -6.83
C LEU A 33 -3.18 11.54 -6.55
N GLU A 34 -2.50 10.71 -5.76
CA GLU A 34 -2.86 9.31 -5.45
C GLU A 34 -4.13 9.19 -4.55
N ILE A 35 -4.75 10.30 -4.14
CA ILE A 35 -5.92 10.36 -3.23
C ILE A 35 -7.26 10.03 -3.92
N VAL A 36 -7.36 10.14 -5.24
CA VAL A 36 -8.68 10.08 -5.90
C VAL A 36 -9.08 8.63 -6.18
N PRO A 37 -10.34 8.20 -5.93
CA PRO A 37 -10.81 6.83 -6.13
C PRO A 37 -10.61 6.26 -7.56
N PHE A 38 -10.27 7.07 -8.57
CA PHE A 38 -9.91 6.60 -9.91
C PHE A 38 -8.49 6.02 -10.00
N PHE A 39 -7.64 6.24 -8.99
CA PHE A 39 -6.37 5.53 -8.87
C PHE A 39 -6.54 4.05 -8.52
N VAL A 40 -7.73 3.62 -8.10
CA VAL A 40 -8.05 2.21 -7.86
C VAL A 40 -7.78 1.35 -9.11
N PHE A 41 -8.09 1.87 -10.31
CA PHE A 41 -7.73 1.20 -11.57
C PHE A 41 -6.21 1.12 -11.77
N LYS A 42 -5.46 2.19 -11.45
CA LYS A 42 -4.00 2.13 -11.46
C LYS A 42 -3.42 1.20 -10.40
N MET A 43 -4.10 1.01 -9.26
CA MET A 43 -3.64 0.14 -8.18
C MET A 43 -3.83 -1.35 -8.51
N TYR A 44 -4.94 -1.70 -9.15
CA TYR A 44 -5.23 -3.08 -9.58
C TYR A 44 -4.63 -3.44 -10.94
N SER A 45 -4.32 -2.45 -11.79
CA SER A 45 -3.73 -2.66 -13.13
C SER A 45 -2.30 -2.14 -13.24
N TYR A 46 -1.65 -1.76 -12.13
CA TYR A 46 -0.23 -1.39 -12.19
C TYR A 46 0.53 -2.63 -12.66
N PRO A 47 1.28 -2.56 -13.77
CA PRO A 47 2.17 -3.66 -14.10
C PRO A 47 3.09 -3.85 -12.91
N LEU A 48 3.17 -5.10 -12.41
CA LEU A 48 4.18 -5.44 -11.42
C LEU A 48 5.50 -4.89 -11.94
N PRO A 49 6.23 -4.10 -11.14
CA PRO A 49 7.47 -3.51 -11.60
C PRO A 49 8.32 -4.65 -12.16
N THR A 50 8.85 -4.48 -13.38
CA THR A 50 9.79 -5.41 -14.04
C THR A 50 11.14 -5.34 -13.33
N THR A 51 11.12 -5.57 -12.02
CA THR A 51 12.29 -5.66 -11.19
C THR A 51 12.75 -7.11 -11.21
N LYS A 52 14.06 -7.29 -11.40
CA LYS A 52 14.67 -8.62 -11.24
C LYS A 52 14.52 -9.13 -9.82
N GLU A 53 14.25 -8.25 -8.85
CA GLU A 53 14.06 -8.59 -7.45
C GLU A 53 12.60 -8.39 -7.05
N VAL A 54 11.99 -9.45 -6.52
CA VAL A 54 10.63 -9.42 -5.98
C VAL A 54 10.68 -9.75 -4.49
N PRO A 55 10.34 -8.81 -3.60
CA PRO A 55 10.26 -9.09 -2.17
C PRO A 55 8.98 -9.84 -1.81
N PHE A 56 9.07 -10.66 -0.76
CA PHE A 56 7.98 -11.37 -0.13
C PHE A 56 8.15 -11.21 1.38
N TYR A 57 7.04 -11.09 2.10
CA TYR A 57 7.05 -11.01 3.55
C TYR A 57 6.33 -12.23 4.11
N VAL A 58 7.00 -12.97 4.99
CA VAL A 58 6.39 -14.05 5.79
C VAL A 58 6.18 -13.53 7.20
N LEU A 59 4.95 -13.58 7.67
CA LEU A 59 4.54 -13.22 9.02
C LEU A 59 4.37 -14.49 9.85
N GLU A 60 5.10 -14.53 10.95
CA GLU A 60 4.83 -15.46 12.04
C GLU A 60 4.27 -14.71 13.25
N TYR A 61 3.31 -15.33 13.92
CA TYR A 61 2.82 -14.91 15.23
C TYR A 61 2.81 -16.11 16.16
N ASN A 62 3.31 -15.99 17.39
CA ASN A 62 3.34 -17.12 18.34
C ASN A 62 3.94 -18.43 17.75
N ASN A 63 4.93 -18.33 16.86
CA ASN A 63 5.54 -19.42 16.07
C ASN A 63 4.59 -20.12 15.05
N LYS A 64 3.42 -19.52 14.75
CA LYS A 64 2.50 -19.94 13.69
C LYS A 64 2.61 -19.01 12.50
N GLU A 65 2.53 -19.56 11.29
CA GLU A 65 2.52 -18.78 10.05
C GLU A 65 1.14 -18.12 9.84
N PHE A 66 1.11 -16.81 9.56
CA PHE A 66 -0.13 -16.09 9.28
C PHE A 66 -0.48 -16.05 7.78
N ASN A 67 0.52 -15.86 6.92
CA ASN A 67 0.35 -15.72 5.49
C ASN A 67 1.22 -16.73 4.73
N VAL A 68 0.59 -17.60 3.94
CA VAL A 68 1.29 -18.56 3.09
C VAL A 68 1.91 -17.79 1.90
N PRO A 69 3.24 -17.78 1.74
CA PRO A 69 3.92 -17.01 0.68
C PRO A 69 3.67 -17.57 -0.72
N GLU A 70 3.17 -18.81 -0.81
CA GLU A 70 3.01 -19.57 -2.06
C GLU A 70 1.81 -19.11 -2.91
N ILE A 71 0.82 -18.41 -2.32
CA ILE A 71 -0.38 -17.97 -3.04
C ILE A 71 -0.20 -16.52 -3.50
N TRP A 72 0.08 -16.34 -4.80
CA TRP A 72 0.26 -15.02 -5.42
C TRP A 72 -0.97 -14.10 -5.33
N ASN A 73 -2.18 -14.67 -5.33
CA ASN A 73 -3.44 -13.93 -5.30
C ASN A 73 -4.13 -13.92 -3.93
N HIS A 74 -3.38 -13.99 -2.83
CA HIS A 74 -4.00 -13.94 -1.50
C HIS A 74 -4.14 -12.49 -0.99
N HIS A 75 -5.36 -12.07 -0.63
CA HIS A 75 -5.65 -10.72 -0.11
C HIS A 75 -4.79 -10.35 1.12
N LYS A 76 -4.55 -11.31 2.03
CA LYS A 76 -3.62 -11.13 3.17
C LYS A 76 -2.21 -10.74 2.72
N ARG A 77 -1.70 -11.32 1.62
CA ARG A 77 -0.38 -10.97 1.10
C ARG A 77 -0.35 -9.53 0.62
N MET A 78 -1.37 -9.07 -0.12
CA MET A 78 -1.44 -7.68 -0.59
C MET A 78 -1.40 -6.69 0.57
N LEU A 79 -2.23 -6.92 1.60
CA LEU A 79 -2.27 -6.05 2.78
C LEU A 79 -0.88 -5.88 3.40
N PHE A 80 -0.20 -6.98 3.73
CA PHE A 80 1.10 -6.92 4.40
C PHE A 80 2.23 -6.50 3.48
N TYR A 81 2.18 -6.86 2.20
CA TYR A 81 3.18 -6.42 1.25
C TYR A 81 3.22 -4.89 1.20
N TYR A 82 2.07 -4.25 1.02
CA TYR A 82 1.98 -2.80 0.95
C TYR A 82 2.22 -2.13 2.30
N SER A 83 1.64 -2.64 3.40
CA SER A 83 1.76 -2.00 4.70
C SER A 83 3.17 -2.11 5.30
N ILE A 84 3.85 -3.24 5.12
CA ILE A 84 5.23 -3.44 5.59
C ILE A 84 6.21 -2.65 4.73
N GLU A 85 6.03 -2.65 3.41
CA GLU A 85 6.88 -1.87 2.51
C GLU A 85 6.75 -0.36 2.78
N HIS A 86 5.52 0.14 2.94
CA HIS A 86 5.25 1.53 3.31
C HIS A 86 5.93 1.90 4.64
N GLN A 87 5.80 1.06 5.68
CA GLN A 87 6.46 1.32 6.96
C GLN A 87 7.99 1.30 6.85
N GLN A 88 8.57 0.38 6.07
CA GLN A 88 10.01 0.35 5.81
C GLN A 88 10.47 1.61 5.10
N ASP A 89 9.69 2.12 4.15
CA ASP A 89 9.98 3.33 3.41
C ASP A 89 9.92 4.59 4.30
N ILE A 90 8.94 4.67 5.19
CA ILE A 90 8.86 5.71 6.23
C ILE A 90 10.08 5.65 7.15
N GLN A 91 10.45 4.46 7.65
CA GLN A 91 11.62 4.30 8.52
C GLN A 91 12.92 4.71 7.83
N LYS A 92 13.12 4.31 6.57
CA LYS A 92 14.28 4.73 5.77
C LYS A 92 14.31 6.23 5.52
N ASN A 93 13.15 6.87 5.48
CA ASN A 93 13.00 8.29 5.25
C ASN A 93 12.86 9.09 6.56
N ASN A 94 13.52 8.66 7.65
CA ASN A 94 13.53 9.33 8.96
C ASN A 94 12.13 9.62 9.55
N GLY A 95 11.16 8.74 9.30
CA GLY A 95 9.78 8.92 9.78
C GLY A 95 8.90 9.76 8.87
N TYR A 96 9.40 10.24 7.73
CA TYR A 96 8.61 11.03 6.79
C TYR A 96 7.95 10.16 5.72
N ASP A 97 6.64 10.32 5.57
CA ASP A 97 5.92 9.76 4.43
C ASP A 97 6.24 10.59 3.17
N LYS A 98 6.77 9.91 2.13
CA LYS A 98 7.09 10.52 0.83
C LYS A 98 5.85 11.10 0.16
N PHE A 99 4.69 10.47 0.34
CA PHE A 99 3.43 10.94 -0.19
C PHE A 99 3.02 12.26 0.46
N GLN A 100 3.07 12.34 1.79
CA GLN A 100 2.82 13.58 2.52
C GLN A 100 3.79 14.69 2.11
N THR A 101 5.08 14.35 1.97
CA THR A 101 6.10 15.29 1.52
C THR A 101 5.76 15.85 0.13
N ARG A 102 5.36 14.98 -0.81
CA ARG A 102 4.92 15.36 -2.16
C ARG A 102 3.66 16.22 -2.13
N LEU A 103 2.66 15.86 -1.34
CA LEU A 103 1.44 16.68 -1.19
C LEU A 103 1.74 18.06 -0.61
N LYS A 104 2.55 18.12 0.45
CA LYS A 104 2.98 19.39 1.04
C LYS A 104 3.67 20.27 0.00
N SER A 105 4.44 19.69 -0.92
CA SER A 105 5.05 20.45 -2.02
C SER A 105 4.05 21.03 -3.03
N TYR A 106 2.96 20.32 -3.33
CA TYR A 106 1.92 20.81 -4.24
C TYR A 106 0.96 21.82 -3.59
N PHE A 107 0.72 21.68 -2.28
CA PHE A 107 -0.32 22.40 -1.57
C PHE A 107 0.20 23.31 -0.45
N SER A 108 1.50 23.61 -0.43
CA SER A 108 2.15 24.43 0.59
C SER A 108 1.55 25.82 0.75
N ASN A 109 0.82 26.32 -0.25
CA ASN A 109 0.27 27.68 -0.27
C ASN A 109 -1.21 27.73 0.12
N ILE A 110 -1.87 26.59 0.36
CA ILE A 110 -3.29 26.55 0.74
C ILE A 110 -3.39 26.62 2.26
N ALA A 111 -3.86 27.75 2.78
CA ALA A 111 -3.94 28.03 4.23
C ALA A 111 -4.70 26.95 5.03
N PHE A 112 -5.81 26.43 4.47
CA PHE A 112 -6.58 25.34 5.06
C PHE A 112 -5.74 24.09 5.36
N LEU A 113 -4.80 23.77 4.47
CA LEU A 113 -3.92 22.60 4.58
C LEU A 113 -2.69 22.83 5.47
N LYS A 114 -2.40 24.09 5.82
CA LYS A 114 -1.38 24.45 6.82
C LYS A 114 -1.91 24.27 8.25
N GLU A 115 -3.16 24.64 8.49
CA GLU A 115 -3.81 24.54 9.82
C GLU A 115 -4.36 23.13 10.09
N HIS A 116 -4.87 22.46 9.06
CA HIS A 116 -5.39 21.11 9.15
C HIS A 116 -4.52 20.23 8.27
N SER A 117 -3.45 19.66 8.84
CA SER A 117 -2.73 18.62 8.14
C SER A 117 -3.73 17.52 7.81
N LEU A 118 -4.01 17.27 6.52
CA LEU A 118 -4.94 16.22 6.05
C LEU A 118 -4.61 14.83 6.62
N TYR A 119 -3.40 14.69 7.17
CA TYR A 119 -2.91 13.53 7.90
C TYR A 119 -2.23 14.04 9.16
N PRO A 120 -2.46 13.44 10.34
CA PRO A 120 -1.87 13.89 11.60
C PRO A 120 -0.34 13.98 11.46
N TYR A 121 0.19 15.21 11.53
CA TYR A 121 1.60 15.57 11.31
C TYR A 121 2.55 15.10 12.44
N GLN A 122 2.16 14.10 13.23
CA GLN A 122 3.00 13.55 14.28
C GLN A 122 3.08 12.04 14.14
N TYR A 123 3.86 11.58 13.15
CA TYR A 123 4.40 10.22 13.11
C TYR A 123 5.50 10.03 14.19
N GLN A 124 5.28 10.56 15.40
CA GLN A 124 6.25 10.49 16.50
C GLN A 124 6.27 9.12 17.20
N LYS A 125 5.51 8.15 16.70
CA LYS A 125 5.47 6.80 17.26
C LYS A 125 5.46 5.74 16.16
N HIS A 126 6.66 5.41 15.68
CA HIS A 126 6.89 4.17 14.91
C HIS A 126 6.38 2.89 15.62
N THR A 127 6.03 2.98 16.90
CA THR A 127 5.35 1.94 17.69
C THR A 127 3.94 1.62 17.20
N ASP A 128 3.29 2.53 16.48
CA ASP A 128 1.87 2.39 16.13
C ASP A 128 1.63 1.29 15.10
N TYR A 129 2.57 1.07 14.17
CA TYR A 129 2.43 -0.02 13.18
C TYR A 129 2.54 -1.40 13.82
N ALA A 130 3.50 -1.60 14.74
CA ALA A 130 3.66 -2.87 15.43
C ALA A 130 2.45 -3.15 16.33
N GLN A 131 1.93 -2.13 17.00
CA GLN A 131 0.73 -2.22 17.82
C GLN A 131 -0.51 -2.51 16.97
N TRP A 132 -0.72 -1.76 15.88
CA TRP A 132 -1.79 -2.00 14.92
C TRP A 132 -1.74 -3.43 14.37
N LEU A 133 -0.56 -3.89 13.94
CA LEU A 133 -0.39 -5.23 13.39
C LEU A 133 -0.69 -6.30 14.46
N SER A 134 -0.27 -6.08 15.70
CA SER A 134 -0.61 -6.95 16.83
C SER A 134 -2.12 -6.99 17.05
N SER A 135 -2.78 -5.84 17.17
CA SER A 135 -4.23 -5.77 17.37
C SER A 135 -5.00 -6.41 16.21
N TYR A 136 -4.58 -6.18 14.97
CA TYR A 136 -5.17 -6.81 13.79
C TYR A 136 -5.04 -8.34 13.84
N LEU A 137 -3.85 -8.84 14.18
CA LEU A 137 -3.63 -10.29 14.30
C LEU A 137 -4.42 -10.90 15.46
N GLU A 138 -4.55 -10.20 16.59
CA GLU A 138 -5.42 -10.63 17.70
C GLU A 138 -6.89 -10.70 17.26
N GLU A 139 -7.36 -9.70 16.52
CA GLU A 139 -8.73 -9.64 16.03
C GLU A 139 -9.03 -10.75 15.02
N VAL A 140 -8.11 -11.03 14.09
CA VAL A 140 -8.31 -12.04 13.04
C VAL A 140 -8.10 -13.47 13.56
N THR A 141 -7.09 -13.69 14.40
CA THR A 141 -6.75 -15.04 14.90
C THR A 141 -7.54 -15.42 16.16
N LYS A 142 -8.13 -14.44 16.86
CA LYS A 142 -8.73 -14.60 18.20
C LYS A 142 -7.75 -15.13 19.25
N GLU A 143 -6.44 -14.99 19.00
CA GLU A 143 -5.38 -15.36 19.93
C GLU A 143 -4.65 -14.12 20.42
N LYS A 144 -4.25 -14.09 21.69
CA LYS A 144 -3.37 -13.03 22.21
C LYS A 144 -1.98 -13.14 21.57
N ILE A 145 -1.50 -12.05 20.99
CA ILE A 145 -0.21 -12.05 20.29
C ILE A 145 0.91 -11.70 21.27
N LYS A 146 1.88 -12.62 21.42
CA LYS A 146 3.06 -12.42 22.30
C LYS A 146 4.23 -11.81 21.55
N TYR A 147 4.43 -12.24 20.30
CA TYR A 147 5.46 -11.71 19.41
C TYR A 147 5.05 -11.93 17.97
N ILE A 148 5.58 -11.06 17.12
CA ILE A 148 5.43 -11.11 15.67
C ILE A 148 6.83 -11.12 15.08
N LYS A 149 7.07 -12.02 14.13
CA LYS A 149 8.30 -12.03 13.32
C LYS A 149 7.93 -11.78 11.87
N ILE A 150 8.67 -10.91 11.23
CA ILE A 150 8.49 -10.56 9.82
C ILE A 150 9.79 -10.92 9.10
N PHE A 151 9.71 -11.86 8.17
CA PHE A 151 10.84 -12.25 7.34
C PHE A 151 10.69 -11.66 5.95
N LYS A 152 11.70 -10.92 5.49
CA LYS A 152 11.77 -10.43 4.11
C LYS A 152 12.58 -11.39 3.26
N VAL A 153 11.90 -12.03 2.33
CA VAL A 153 12.49 -12.91 1.31
C VAL A 153 12.59 -12.12 0.02
N VAL A 154 13.72 -12.17 -0.67
CA VAL A 154 13.85 -11.51 -1.98
C VAL A 154 14.17 -12.55 -3.02
N VAL A 155 13.28 -12.72 -3.99
CA VAL A 155 13.48 -13.63 -5.12
C VAL A 155 14.06 -12.82 -6.27
N VAL A 156 15.22 -13.25 -6.75
CA VAL A 156 15.91 -12.65 -7.88
C VAL A 156 15.73 -13.55 -9.10
N PHE A 157 15.07 -13.03 -10.13
CA PHE A 157 14.91 -13.66 -11.44
C PHE A 157 16.10 -13.29 -12.33
N ASP A 158 16.98 -14.25 -12.55
CA ASP A 158 18.01 -14.24 -13.59
C ASP A 158 17.47 -15.03 -14.79
N LYS A 159 17.93 -14.71 -16.02
CA LYS A 159 17.34 -15.14 -17.31
C LYS A 159 17.06 -16.66 -17.41
N TYR A 160 17.75 -17.47 -16.61
CA TYR A 160 17.56 -18.92 -16.50
C TYR A 160 17.64 -19.47 -15.06
N LYS A 161 17.68 -18.61 -14.03
CA LYS A 161 17.90 -19.06 -12.64
C LYS A 161 17.10 -18.21 -11.65
N ILE A 162 16.44 -18.89 -10.72
CA ILE A 162 15.83 -18.26 -9.56
C ILE A 162 16.86 -18.27 -8.43
N LYS A 163 17.29 -17.09 -7.97
CA LYS A 163 18.17 -16.94 -6.81
C LYS A 163 17.37 -16.34 -5.66
N VAL A 164 17.30 -17.02 -4.53
CA VAL A 164 16.62 -16.49 -3.34
C VAL A 164 17.67 -15.87 -2.41
N LYS A 165 17.59 -14.56 -2.18
CA LYS A 165 18.34 -13.88 -1.11
C LYS A 165 17.64 -14.14 0.23
N ASN A 166 18.41 -14.27 1.30
CA ASN A 166 17.98 -14.75 2.63
C ASN A 166 17.56 -16.23 2.68
N ARG A 167 18.03 -17.05 1.72
CA ARG A 167 17.75 -18.50 1.61
C ARG A 167 18.00 -19.29 2.91
N LYS A 168 19.03 -18.96 3.70
CA LYS A 168 19.30 -19.65 4.98
C LYS A 168 18.15 -19.50 5.98
N GLN A 169 17.59 -18.30 6.13
CA GLN A 169 16.46 -18.04 7.03
C GLN A 169 15.20 -18.79 6.56
N ILE A 170 15.02 -18.95 5.25
CA ILE A 170 13.90 -19.70 4.66
C ILE A 170 14.11 -21.20 4.80
N ILE A 171 15.33 -21.72 4.61
CA ILE A 171 15.62 -23.14 4.80
C ILE A 171 15.51 -23.51 6.28
N GLU A 172 16.01 -22.68 7.19
CA GLU A 172 15.79 -22.86 8.64
C GLU A 172 14.30 -22.82 8.99
N TYR A 173 13.54 -21.94 8.34
CA TYR A 173 12.09 -21.86 8.50
C TYR A 173 11.37 -23.12 7.97
N VAL A 174 11.67 -23.56 6.75
CA VAL A 174 11.08 -24.76 6.13
C VAL A 174 11.49 -26.03 6.87
N ASN A 175 12.73 -26.12 7.35
CA ASN A 175 13.22 -27.28 8.10
C ASN A 175 12.65 -27.36 9.52
N ARG A 176 12.14 -26.27 10.11
CA ARG A 176 11.37 -26.31 11.37
C ARG A 176 9.94 -26.84 11.18
N ARG A 177 9.49 -26.97 9.93
CA ARG A 177 8.13 -27.38 9.54
C ARG A 177 8.00 -28.89 9.34
N ASN A 178 9.13 -29.60 9.18
CA ASN A 178 9.26 -31.05 9.06
C ASN A 178 9.81 -31.63 10.36
#